data_AF-A0ABD1TX17-F1
#
_entry.id   AF-A0ABD1TX17-F1
#
_cell.length_a   1.000
_cell.length_b   1.000
_cell.length_c   1.000
_cell.angle_alpha   90.00
_cell.angle_beta   90.00
_cell.angle_gamma   90.00
#
_symmetry.space_group_name_H-M   'P 1'
#
loop_
_entity.id
_entity.type
_entity.pdbx_description
1 polymer ?
#
loop_
_entity_poly.entity_id
_entity_poly.type
_entity_poly.pdbx_seq_one_letter_code
_entity_poly.pdbx_strand_id
1 'polypeptide(L)'
;MAFSSNTIADHHQQLELAEHQFTISNIKLQRLAHLTDYLPDLQIHSNPLDQNPFFHLVLEFYITPSDFILRHILHDLSGAFPSSEPYLEYHRAGPRKQIYFDPCHMRAAIVTCGGLCPGMNTVIRELVVGLWELYGVRE
;
A
#
# COMPACT_ATOMS: atom_id res chain seq x y z
N MET A 1 3.00 -66.43 21.36
CA MET A 1 2.41 -66.31 20.02
C MET A 1 1.60 -65.02 19.97
N ALA A 2 1.96 -64.20 18.97
CA ALA A 2 1.39 -62.94 18.49
C ALA A 2 0.19 -62.29 19.24
N PHE A 3 0.44 -61.11 19.78
CA PHE A 3 -0.53 -60.01 19.80
C PHE A 3 -0.19 -59.05 18.65
N SER A 4 -1.23 -58.37 18.14
CA SER A 4 -1.21 -57.23 17.21
C SER A 4 -1.08 -57.52 15.72
N SER A 5 -2.20 -57.31 15.02
CA SER A 5 -2.22 -56.53 13.77
C SER A 5 -3.67 -56.30 13.34
N ASN A 6 -4.24 -55.14 13.66
CA ASN A 6 -5.34 -54.51 12.93
C ASN A 6 -5.49 -53.05 13.38
N THR A 7 -4.56 -52.18 12.99
CA THR A 7 -4.71 -50.71 13.10
C THR A 7 -3.80 -49.99 12.10
N ILE A 8 -3.98 -50.21 10.79
CA ILE A 8 -3.27 -49.42 9.76
C ILE A 8 -4.24 -48.83 8.70
N ALA A 9 -5.55 -49.07 8.79
CA ALA A 9 -6.49 -48.60 7.76
C ALA A 9 -7.13 -47.21 7.99
N ASP A 10 -6.80 -46.48 9.06
CA ASP A 10 -7.46 -45.20 9.40
C ASP A 10 -6.52 -43.97 9.47
N HIS A 11 -5.37 -44.03 8.81
CA HIS A 11 -4.47 -42.87 8.69
C HIS A 11 -4.34 -42.32 7.27
N HIS A 12 -5.22 -42.75 6.36
CA HIS A 12 -5.21 -42.32 4.96
C HIS A 12 -6.35 -41.39 4.54
N GLN A 13 -7.19 -40.90 5.45
CA GLN A 13 -8.28 -40.00 5.08
C GLN A 13 -8.28 -38.74 5.97
N GLN A 14 -8.22 -37.57 5.32
CA GLN A 14 -8.35 -36.20 5.86
C GLN A 14 -7.07 -35.49 6.32
N LEU A 15 -6.04 -35.52 5.47
CA LEU A 15 -5.33 -34.28 5.13
C LEU A 15 -5.77 -33.85 3.71
N GLU A 16 -7.07 -33.75 3.51
CA GLU A 16 -7.56 -32.84 2.48
C GLU A 16 -7.23 -31.45 3.00
N LEU A 17 -6.16 -30.86 2.46
CA LEU A 17 -5.95 -29.42 2.45
C LEU A 17 -7.12 -28.83 1.64
N ALA A 18 -8.31 -28.84 2.23
CA ALA A 18 -9.41 -28.04 1.75
C ALA A 18 -8.89 -26.61 1.80
N GLU A 19 -8.73 -25.99 0.63
CA GLU A 19 -8.47 -24.58 0.44
C GLU A 19 -9.53 -23.80 1.22
N HIS A 20 -9.29 -23.56 2.51
CA HIS A 20 -10.21 -22.82 3.35
C HIS A 20 -10.09 -21.37 2.91
N GLN A 21 -10.96 -20.99 1.98
CA GLN A 21 -11.23 -19.60 1.69
C GLN A 21 -11.86 -19.00 2.94
N PHE A 22 -11.12 -18.13 3.61
CA PHE A 22 -11.63 -17.34 4.72
C PHE A 22 -12.06 -15.99 4.19
N THR A 23 -13.28 -15.57 4.54
CA THR A 23 -13.80 -14.26 4.17
C THR A 23 -13.60 -13.30 5.33
N ILE A 24 -12.84 -12.23 5.12
CA ILE A 24 -12.83 -11.09 6.03
C ILE A 24 -14.12 -10.31 5.79
N SER A 25 -14.95 -10.20 6.83
CA SER A 25 -16.20 -9.44 6.78
C SER A 25 -16.02 -8.11 7.52
N ASN A 26 -16.87 -7.12 7.20
CA ASN A 26 -16.94 -5.85 7.93
C ASN A 26 -15.67 -4.97 7.81
N ILE A 27 -15.21 -4.75 6.58
CA ILE A 27 -14.13 -3.79 6.27
C ILE A 27 -14.73 -2.41 5.98
N LYS A 28 -14.11 -1.37 6.53
CA LYS A 28 -14.43 0.03 6.31
C LYS A 28 -13.20 0.77 5.78
N LEU A 29 -13.32 1.28 4.56
CA LEU A 29 -12.36 2.21 4.00
C LEU A 29 -12.40 3.55 4.75
N GLN A 30 -11.27 3.96 5.30
CA GLN A 30 -11.13 5.25 5.95
C GLN A 30 -10.91 6.36 4.91
N ARG A 31 -11.86 7.31 4.84
CA ARG A 31 -11.66 8.53 4.04
C ARG A 31 -10.56 9.38 4.67
N LEU A 32 -9.58 9.75 3.87
CA LEU A 32 -8.54 10.70 4.21
C LEU A 32 -8.84 12.05 3.55
N ALA A 33 -8.34 13.12 4.15
CA ALA A 33 -8.38 14.44 3.54
C ALA A 33 -7.64 14.37 2.19
N HIS A 34 -8.32 14.80 1.13
CA HIS A 34 -7.77 14.82 -0.20
C HIS A 34 -7.57 16.27 -0.65
N LEU A 35 -6.56 16.53 -1.50
CA LEU A 35 -6.21 17.88 -1.90
C LEU A 35 -7.38 18.62 -2.58
N THR A 36 -8.20 17.88 -3.34
CA THR A 36 -9.40 18.41 -4.00
C THR A 36 -10.52 18.80 -3.03
N ASP A 37 -10.47 18.37 -1.76
CA ASP A 37 -11.41 18.85 -0.74
C ASP A 37 -11.16 20.34 -0.42
N TYR A 38 -9.97 20.87 -0.74
CA TYR A 38 -9.56 22.24 -0.47
C TYR A 38 -9.31 23.07 -1.75
N LEU A 39 -8.96 22.41 -2.85
CA LEU A 39 -8.66 23.04 -4.15
C LEU A 39 -9.53 22.37 -5.23
N PRO A 40 -10.75 22.89 -5.49
CA PRO A 40 -11.72 22.22 -6.36
C PRO A 40 -11.34 22.23 -7.84
N ASP A 41 -10.56 23.22 -8.30
CA ASP A 41 -10.25 23.45 -9.71
C ASP A 41 -8.83 22.95 -10.10
N LEU A 42 -8.41 21.81 -9.56
CA LEU A 42 -7.11 21.22 -9.89
C LEU A 42 -7.12 20.56 -11.26
N GLN A 43 -6.14 20.92 -12.09
CA GLN A 43 -5.92 20.27 -13.37
C GLN A 43 -5.23 18.92 -13.17
N ILE A 44 -5.52 17.98 -14.06
CA ILE A 44 -4.94 16.63 -14.05
C ILE A 44 -3.97 16.52 -15.23
N HIS A 45 -2.75 16.06 -14.92
CA HIS A 45 -1.68 15.84 -15.88
C HIS A 45 -1.25 14.37 -15.85
N SER A 46 -0.71 13.87 -16.96
CA SER A 46 -0.05 12.56 -16.98
C SER A 46 1.24 12.61 -16.17
N ASN A 47 1.57 11.51 -15.50
CA ASN A 47 2.81 11.44 -14.72
C ASN A 47 4.03 11.41 -15.67
N PRO A 48 5.04 12.30 -15.49
CA PRO A 48 6.25 12.32 -16.32
C PRO A 48 7.07 11.03 -16.24
N LEU A 49 6.86 10.21 -15.20
CA LEU A 49 7.45 8.87 -15.09
C LEU A 49 7.14 7.97 -16.29
N ASP A 50 6.02 8.20 -17.00
CA ASP A 50 5.68 7.48 -18.23
C ASP A 50 6.70 7.67 -19.36
N GLN A 51 7.46 8.77 -19.30
CA GLN A 51 8.40 9.16 -20.34
C GLN A 51 9.85 9.11 -19.84
N ASN A 52 10.08 8.68 -18.60
CA ASN A 52 11.40 8.69 -17.99
C ASN A 52 12.24 7.51 -18.52
N PRO A 53 13.37 7.76 -19.22
CA PRO A 53 14.16 6.71 -19.86
C PRO A 53 14.89 5.79 -18.88
N PHE A 54 15.10 6.24 -17.64
CA PHE A 54 15.76 5.46 -16.59
C PHE A 54 14.76 4.68 -15.73
N PHE A 55 13.46 4.86 -15.99
CA PHE A 55 12.40 4.26 -15.20
C PHE A 55 11.66 3.21 -16.02
N HIS A 56 11.98 1.93 -15.81
CA HIS A 56 11.29 0.82 -16.47
C HIS A 56 9.97 0.52 -15.75
N LEU A 57 8.86 0.92 -16.36
CA LEU A 57 7.52 0.64 -15.85
C LEU A 57 7.21 -0.86 -15.93
N VAL A 58 7.19 -1.52 -14.78
CA VAL A 58 6.56 -2.84 -14.64
C VAL A 58 5.04 -2.65 -14.71
N LEU A 59 4.29 -3.64 -15.22
CA LEU A 59 2.83 -3.58 -15.42
C LEU A 59 2.02 -3.15 -14.17
N GLU A 60 2.60 -3.31 -12.97
CA GLU A 60 1.98 -2.98 -11.68
C GLU A 60 2.67 -1.82 -10.94
N PHE A 61 3.41 -0.97 -11.65
CA PHE A 61 4.13 0.13 -11.03
C PHE A 61 3.20 1.17 -10.38
N TYR A 62 2.15 1.58 -11.10
CA TYR A 62 1.23 2.60 -10.60
C TYR A 62 0.22 1.99 -9.65
N ILE A 63 0.06 2.67 -8.52
CA ILE A 63 -0.95 2.31 -7.53
C ILE A 63 -2.27 2.94 -7.95
N THR A 64 -3.34 2.16 -7.95
CA THR A 64 -4.69 2.61 -8.31
C THR A 64 -5.46 3.10 -7.07
N PRO A 65 -6.59 3.80 -7.25
CA PRO A 65 -7.50 4.12 -6.16
C PRO A 65 -8.09 2.89 -5.47
N SER A 66 -8.04 1.71 -6.11
CA SER A 66 -8.53 0.44 -5.58
C SER A 66 -7.49 -0.33 -4.77
N ASP A 67 -6.26 0.19 -4.63
CA ASP A 67 -5.23 -0.42 -3.79
C ASP A 67 -5.35 0.09 -2.35
N PHE A 68 -5.70 -0.81 -1.46
CA PHE A 68 -5.87 -0.54 -0.03
C PHE A 68 -4.94 -1.39 0.82
N ILE A 69 -4.63 -0.91 2.02
CA ILE A 69 -3.88 -1.63 3.04
C ILE A 69 -4.71 -1.75 4.31
N LEU A 70 -4.71 -2.94 4.90
CA LEU A 70 -5.34 -3.20 6.19
C LEU A 70 -4.50 -2.61 7.33
N ARG A 71 -5.17 -1.90 8.25
CA ARG A 71 -4.54 -1.38 9.47
C ARG A 71 -4.08 -2.51 10.40
N HIS A 72 -4.91 -3.55 10.52
CA HIS A 72 -4.66 -4.73 11.34
C HIS A 72 -4.73 -5.96 10.45
N ILE A 73 -3.58 -6.62 10.30
CA ILE A 73 -3.44 -7.82 9.44
C ILE A 73 -3.66 -9.13 10.20
N LEU A 74 -3.76 -9.06 11.53
CA LEU A 74 -4.03 -10.22 12.37
C LEU A 74 -5.53 -10.43 12.49
N HIS A 75 -6.00 -11.58 12.04
CA HIS A 75 -7.40 -11.98 12.11
C HIS A 75 -7.55 -13.21 13.01
N ASP A 76 -8.38 -13.11 14.04
CA ASP A 76 -8.72 -14.24 14.89
C ASP A 76 -9.84 -15.05 14.22
N LEU A 77 -9.50 -16.21 13.68
CA LEU A 77 -10.46 -17.13 13.06
C LEU A 77 -11.19 -18.01 14.09
N SER A 78 -10.71 -18.07 15.33
CA SER A 78 -11.34 -18.88 16.37
C SER A 78 -12.65 -18.27 16.88
N GLY A 79 -12.86 -16.97 16.63
CA GLY A 79 -13.99 -16.22 17.17
C GLY A 79 -13.93 -16.02 18.69
N ALA A 80 -12.81 -16.36 19.34
CA ALA A 80 -12.62 -16.19 20.77
C ALA A 80 -12.59 -14.70 21.18
N PHE A 81 -12.12 -13.84 20.28
CA PHE A 81 -12.07 -12.40 20.48
C PHE A 81 -12.83 -11.66 19.36
N PRO A 82 -14.17 -11.63 19.41
CA PRO A 82 -14.96 -10.90 18.43
C PRO A 82 -14.67 -9.40 18.54
N SER A 83 -14.24 -8.79 17.44
CA SER A 83 -14.15 -7.32 17.34
C SER A 83 -15.52 -6.75 17.01
N SER A 84 -16.00 -5.80 17.81
CA SER A 84 -17.26 -5.08 17.53
C SER A 84 -17.08 -3.98 16.48
N GLU A 85 -15.84 -3.52 16.29
CA GLU A 85 -15.49 -2.45 15.37
C GLU A 85 -15.10 -3.01 14.00
N PRO A 86 -15.44 -2.30 12.90
CA PRO A 86 -15.04 -2.71 11.56
C PRO A 86 -13.52 -2.67 11.39
N TYR A 87 -13.00 -3.57 10.57
CA TYR A 87 -11.60 -3.49 10.13
C TYR A 87 -11.40 -2.22 9.32
N LEU A 88 -10.32 -1.50 9.61
CA LEU A 88 -10.00 -0.27 8.91
C LEU A 88 -9.00 -0.52 7.79
N GLU A 89 -9.29 0.05 6.63
CA GLU A 89 -8.39 0.09 5.49
C GLU A 89 -8.07 1.52 5.07
N TYR A 90 -6.88 1.70 4.49
CA TYR A 90 -6.38 2.98 3.99
C TYR A 90 -5.88 2.81 2.56
N HIS A 91 -5.96 3.86 1.75
CA HIS A 91 -5.33 3.84 0.42
C HIS A 91 -3.82 3.61 0.53
N ARG A 92 -3.28 2.69 -0.27
CA ARG A 92 -1.83 2.45 -0.35
C ARG A 92 -1.14 3.67 -0.94
N ALA A 93 -0.06 4.15 -0.33
CA ALA A 93 0.76 5.23 -0.89
C ALA A 93 1.61 4.74 -2.07
N GLY A 94 1.88 5.61 -3.03
CA GLY A 94 2.76 5.30 -4.15
C GLY A 94 2.47 6.17 -5.39
N PRO A 95 3.22 5.95 -6.47
CA PRO A 95 3.10 6.71 -7.71
C PRO A 95 1.73 6.48 -8.34
N ARG A 96 1.17 7.54 -8.91
CA ARG A 96 -0.11 7.52 -9.64
C ARG A 96 0.15 7.84 -11.11
N LYS A 97 -0.65 7.26 -12.00
CA LYS A 97 -0.59 7.57 -13.44
C LYS A 97 -0.92 9.03 -13.75
N GLN A 98 -1.69 9.66 -12.87
CA GLN A 98 -2.15 11.05 -12.97
C GLN A 98 -1.67 11.86 -11.78
N ILE A 99 -1.23 13.11 -12.02
CA ILE A 99 -0.74 14.06 -11.02
C ILE A 99 -1.48 15.40 -11.15
N TYR A 100 -1.48 16.20 -10.08
CA TYR A 100 -2.21 17.48 -10.03
C TYR A 100 -1.36 18.72 -10.36
N PHE A 101 -0.05 18.61 -10.26
CA PHE A 101 0.86 19.73 -10.48
C PHE A 101 1.70 19.48 -11.72
N ASP A 102 1.76 20.47 -12.61
CA ASP A 102 2.69 20.47 -13.74
C ASP A 102 4.13 20.63 -13.21
N PRO A 103 5.01 19.63 -13.41
CA PRO A 103 6.38 19.71 -12.92
C PRO A 103 7.19 20.89 -13.49
N CYS A 104 6.84 21.37 -14.69
CA CYS A 104 7.52 22.50 -15.33
C CYS A 104 7.23 23.85 -14.65
N HIS A 105 6.14 23.94 -13.89
CA HIS A 105 5.68 25.17 -13.23
C HIS A 105 5.59 25.03 -11.71
N MET A 106 6.14 23.96 -11.15
CA MET A 106 6.12 23.66 -9.73
C MET A 106 7.44 24.09 -9.07
N ARG A 107 7.35 24.57 -7.82
CA ARG A 107 8.49 24.73 -6.92
C ARG A 107 8.19 24.05 -5.59
N ALA A 108 9.16 23.37 -5.01
CA ALA A 108 9.01 22.68 -3.74
C ALA A 108 9.81 23.36 -2.63
N ALA A 109 9.16 23.65 -1.51
CA ALA A 109 9.82 24.12 -0.30
C ALA A 109 9.89 22.99 0.73
N ILE A 110 11.11 22.68 1.21
CA ILE A 110 11.33 21.67 2.25
C ILE A 110 11.76 22.40 3.52
N VAL A 111 10.97 22.25 4.59
CA VAL A 111 11.29 22.78 5.92
C VAL A 111 11.40 21.62 6.90
N THR A 112 12.45 21.62 7.70
CA THR A 112 12.61 20.68 8.82
C THR A 112 12.38 21.43 10.13
N CYS A 113 11.56 20.84 11.00
CA CYS A 113 11.17 21.42 12.28
C CYS A 113 11.60 20.50 13.42
N GLY A 114 11.95 21.07 14.57
CA GLY A 114 12.34 20.30 15.77
C GLY A 114 13.84 19.99 15.84
N GLY A 115 14.19 18.95 16.61
CA GLY A 115 15.57 18.51 16.79
C GLY A 115 16.09 17.66 15.63
N LEU A 116 17.41 17.58 15.48
CA LEU A 116 18.04 16.72 14.47
C LEU A 116 17.81 15.24 14.80
N CYS A 117 17.43 14.44 13.79
CA CYS A 117 17.26 13.00 13.89
C CYS A 117 18.12 12.30 12.83
N PRO A 118 18.75 11.13 13.13
CA PRO A 118 19.42 10.32 12.12
C PRO A 118 18.51 10.03 10.93
N GLY A 119 19.03 10.21 9.71
CA GLY A 119 18.31 9.96 8.45
C GLY A 119 17.62 11.19 7.84
N MET A 120 17.55 12.33 8.54
CA MET A 120 16.91 13.54 7.99
C MET A 120 17.54 14.02 6.67
N ASN A 121 18.86 14.00 6.57
CA ASN A 121 19.55 14.37 5.33
C ASN A 121 19.25 13.39 4.18
N THR A 122 19.07 12.11 4.48
CA THR A 122 18.65 11.10 3.51
C THR A 122 17.24 11.42 3.01
N VAL A 123 16.31 11.74 3.89
CA VAL A 123 14.94 12.15 3.50
C VAL A 123 14.98 13.37 2.57
N ILE A 124 15.72 14.42 2.94
CA ILE A 124 15.86 15.63 2.10
C ILE A 124 16.44 15.26 0.74
N ARG A 125 17.52 14.46 0.70
CA ARG A 125 18.16 14.05 -0.55
C ARG A 125 17.19 13.29 -1.45
N GLU A 126 16.48 12.28 -0.93
CA GLU A 126 15.56 11.48 -1.73
C GLU A 126 14.36 12.29 -2.23
N LEU A 127 13.87 13.27 -1.46
CA LEU A 127 12.84 14.20 -1.92
C LEU A 127 13.36 15.08 -3.07
N VAL A 128 14.54 15.68 -2.93
CA VAL A 128 15.13 16.56 -3.95
C VAL A 128 15.46 15.77 -5.22
N VAL A 129 16.10 14.60 -5.10
CA VAL A 129 16.43 13.73 -6.24
C VAL A 129 15.16 13.22 -6.91
N GLY A 130 14.13 12.83 -6.15
CA GLY A 130 12.85 12.42 -6.70
C GLY A 130 12.20 13.54 -7.53
N LEU A 131 12.11 14.75 -6.98
CA LEU A 131 11.56 15.90 -7.70
C LEU A 131 12.36 16.22 -8.97
N TRP A 132 13.70 16.19 -8.88
CA TRP A 132 14.60 16.58 -9.95
C TRP A 132 14.72 15.52 -11.07
N GLU A 133 15.02 14.26 -10.72
CA GLU A 133 15.29 13.19 -11.69
C GLU A 133 14.03 12.45 -12.16
N LEU A 134 13.03 12.29 -11.29
CA LEU A 134 11.81 11.53 -11.63
C LEU A 134 10.72 12.43 -12.20
N TYR A 135 10.52 13.61 -11.61
CA TYR A 135 9.44 14.51 -12.00
C TYR A 135 9.92 15.68 -12.88
N GLY A 136 11.22 15.96 -12.97
CA GLY A 136 11.74 17.03 -13.84
C GLY A 136 11.49 18.44 -13.29
N VAL A 137 11.30 18.58 -11.98
CA VAL A 137 11.18 19.89 -11.32
C VAL A 137 12.57 20.53 -11.24
N ARG A 138 12.78 21.67 -11.92
CA ARG A 138 14.10 22.32 -12.05
C ARG A 138 14.23 23.68 -11.35
N GLU A 139 13.15 24.21 -10.79
CA GLU A 139 13.09 25.54 -10.16
C GLU A 139 12.59 25.51 -8.71
#